data_AF-A0A0A8SD72-F1
#
_entry.id   AF-A0A0A8SD72-F1
#
_cell.length_a   1.000
_cell.length_b   1.000
_cell.length_c   1.000
_cell.angle_alpha   90.00
_cell.angle_beta   90.00
_cell.angle_gamma   90.00
#
_symmetry.space_group_name_H-M   'P 1'
#
loop_
_entity.id
_entity.type
_entity.pdbx_description
1 polymer ?
#
loop_
_entity_poly.entity_id
_entity_poly.type
_entity_poly.pdbx_seq_one_letter_code
_entity_poly.pdbx_strand_id
1 'polypeptide(L)'
;MATSRSRETVEPVDEETERDAGRKGAPTPTRKQAEQARMQRLHPVLTKKEQKARDRQARARKRDEQYKKVEEMPERVLLRNNIDSHWSVAEFAWPVVFLLLACVLATQILPVLSLVGTLGIWVFFLVCAVNVWWRWRSYKREATERIPGFTTRGKGLIGYMMSRMITMRRFRNPGPAIKRGEAY
;
A
#
# COMPACT_ATOMS: atom_id res chain seq x y z
N MET A 1 43.65 -41.61 17.28
CA MET A 1 42.49 -42.50 17.04
C MET A 1 41.58 -41.82 16.04
N ALA A 2 41.26 -42.52 14.96
CA ALA A 2 40.29 -42.18 13.92
C ALA A 2 38.84 -42.34 14.48
N THR A 3 37.71 -42.01 13.84
CA THR A 3 37.32 -41.97 12.42
C THR A 3 35.96 -41.28 12.27
N SER A 4 35.64 -40.84 11.03
CA SER A 4 34.31 -40.74 10.39
C SER A 4 33.63 -39.35 10.36
N ARG A 5 33.63 -38.70 9.18
CA ARG A 5 32.58 -38.90 8.16
C ARG A 5 32.96 -38.21 6.85
N SER A 6 32.99 -39.00 5.78
CA SER A 6 33.22 -38.59 4.39
C SER A 6 32.14 -37.62 3.91
N ARG A 7 32.54 -36.52 3.28
CA ARG A 7 31.65 -35.59 2.56
C ARG A 7 32.11 -35.56 1.10
N GLU A 8 31.42 -36.34 0.30
CA GLU A 8 31.49 -36.34 -1.15
C GLU A 8 30.73 -35.12 -1.66
N THR A 9 31.43 -34.17 -2.27
CA THR A 9 30.85 -33.08 -3.05
C THR A 9 31.63 -33.00 -4.34
N VAL A 10 30.98 -33.47 -5.40
CA VAL A 10 31.44 -33.51 -6.78
C VAL A 10 31.67 -32.08 -7.27
N GLU A 11 32.88 -31.81 -7.77
CA GLU A 11 33.27 -30.58 -8.45
C GLU A 11 32.39 -30.33 -9.69
N PRO A 12 32.03 -29.07 -9.98
CA PRO A 12 31.51 -28.75 -11.30
C PRO A 12 32.69 -28.80 -12.29
N VAL A 13 32.57 -29.69 -13.26
CA VAL A 13 33.43 -29.71 -14.45
C VAL A 13 33.33 -28.34 -15.13
N ASP A 14 34.46 -27.66 -15.17
CA ASP A 14 34.71 -26.50 -16.02
C ASP A 14 34.51 -26.91 -17.48
N GLU A 15 33.34 -26.61 -18.05
CA GLU A 15 33.22 -26.48 -19.50
C GLU A 15 33.76 -25.11 -19.91
N GLU A 16 35.07 -25.07 -20.08
CA GLU A 16 35.73 -24.18 -21.02
C GLU A 16 35.05 -24.31 -22.39
N THR A 17 34.15 -23.38 -22.71
CA THR A 17 33.98 -22.96 -24.10
C THR A 17 34.59 -21.58 -24.25
N GLU A 18 35.80 -21.65 -24.79
CA GLU A 18 36.68 -20.57 -25.16
C GLU A 18 35.93 -19.38 -25.75
N ARG A 19 36.23 -18.23 -25.16
CA ARG A 19 36.12 -16.94 -25.83
C ARG A 19 37.18 -16.86 -26.93
N ASP A 20 36.94 -17.49 -28.08
CA ASP A 20 37.72 -17.19 -29.29
C ASP A 20 37.13 -15.94 -29.95
N ALA A 21 37.65 -14.80 -29.51
CA ALA A 21 37.47 -13.54 -30.21
C ALA A 21 38.31 -13.57 -31.50
N GLY A 22 37.64 -13.65 -32.67
CA GLY A 22 38.15 -12.98 -33.86
C GLY A 22 38.71 -13.81 -35.02
N ARG A 23 38.34 -15.08 -35.21
CA ARG A 23 38.62 -15.78 -36.48
C ARG A 23 37.47 -15.63 -37.50
N LYS A 24 37.72 -14.90 -38.58
CA LYS A 24 36.89 -14.93 -39.80
C LYS A 24 36.97 -16.34 -40.41
N GLY A 25 36.06 -17.22 -40.01
CA GLY A 25 36.05 -18.62 -40.46
C GLY A 25 34.98 -19.52 -39.85
N ALA A 26 34.13 -19.01 -38.94
CA ALA A 26 32.96 -19.76 -38.49
C ALA A 26 31.98 -19.93 -39.67
N PRO A 27 31.49 -21.15 -39.96
CA PRO A 27 30.50 -21.38 -40.99
C PRO A 27 29.29 -20.46 -40.78
N THR A 28 28.88 -19.73 -41.81
CA THR A 28 27.62 -18.96 -41.75
C THR A 28 26.50 -19.91 -41.35
N PRO A 29 25.77 -19.63 -40.25
CA PRO A 29 24.75 -20.54 -39.76
C PRO A 29 23.73 -20.81 -40.86
N THR A 30 23.43 -22.10 -41.06
CA THR A 30 22.54 -22.56 -42.11
C THR A 30 21.19 -21.88 -41.97
N ARG A 31 20.52 -21.54 -43.07
CA ARG A 31 19.26 -20.78 -43.07
C ARG A 31 18.25 -21.25 -42.02
N LYS A 32 18.11 -22.57 -41.83
CA LYS A 32 17.23 -23.17 -40.81
C LYS A 32 17.63 -22.82 -39.36
N GLN A 33 18.92 -22.80 -39.04
CA GLN A 33 19.42 -22.44 -37.71
C GLN A 33 19.26 -20.94 -37.45
N ALA A 34 19.49 -20.10 -38.45
CA ALA A 34 19.25 -18.66 -38.36
C ALA A 34 17.74 -18.36 -38.17
N GLU A 35 16.87 -19.08 -38.89
CA GLU A 35 15.41 -18.98 -38.73
C GLU A 35 14.94 -19.48 -37.36
N GLN A 36 15.48 -20.60 -36.85
CA GLN A 36 15.17 -21.10 -35.51
C GLN A 36 15.67 -20.18 -34.40
N ALA A 37 16.90 -19.65 -34.50
CA ALA A 37 17.42 -18.67 -33.55
C ALA A 37 16.61 -17.37 -33.59
N ARG A 38 16.16 -16.94 -34.77
CA ARG A 38 15.23 -15.81 -34.93
C ARG A 38 13.87 -16.13 -34.28
N MET A 39 13.33 -17.32 -34.50
CA MET A 39 12.07 -17.76 -33.89
C MET A 39 12.15 -17.87 -32.36
N GLN A 40 13.23 -18.41 -31.80
CA GLN A 40 13.45 -18.48 -30.35
C GLN A 40 13.59 -17.08 -29.72
N ARG A 41 14.18 -16.12 -30.45
CA ARG A 41 14.24 -14.71 -30.02
C ARG A 41 12.89 -14.00 -30.06
N LEU A 42 12.05 -14.26 -31.07
CA LEU A 42 10.70 -13.67 -31.15
C LEU A 42 9.70 -14.38 -30.21
N HIS A 43 9.81 -15.69 -30.04
CA HIS A 43 8.89 -16.55 -29.28
C HIS A 43 9.70 -17.41 -28.29
N PRO A 44 10.17 -16.85 -27.17
CA PRO A 44 10.78 -17.67 -26.14
C PRO A 44 9.75 -18.69 -25.65
N VAL A 45 10.10 -19.98 -25.70
CA VAL A 45 9.28 -21.05 -25.13
C VAL A 45 9.49 -21.00 -23.62
N LEU A 46 8.65 -20.22 -22.93
CA LEU A 46 8.78 -20.08 -21.49
C LEU A 46 8.57 -21.41 -20.80
N THR A 47 9.45 -21.72 -19.86
CA THR A 47 9.25 -22.85 -18.95
C THR A 47 7.96 -22.65 -18.14
N LYS A 48 7.32 -23.74 -17.69
CA LYS A 48 6.09 -23.67 -16.86
C LYS A 48 6.27 -22.76 -15.63
N LYS A 49 7.49 -22.66 -15.07
CA LYS A 49 7.83 -21.77 -13.96
C LYS A 49 7.81 -20.29 -14.38
N GLU A 50 8.38 -19.95 -15.53
CA GLU A 50 8.39 -18.58 -16.04
C GLU A 50 7.00 -18.13 -16.50
N GLN A 51 6.18 -19.03 -17.07
CA GLN A 51 4.78 -18.74 -17.39
C GLN A 51 3.99 -18.38 -16.12
N LYS A 52 4.13 -19.18 -15.05
CA LYS A 52 3.49 -18.90 -13.76
C LYS A 52 3.98 -17.59 -13.14
N ALA A 53 5.27 -17.27 -13.28
CA ALA A 53 5.83 -16.00 -12.82
C ALA A 53 5.24 -14.81 -13.61
N ARG A 54 5.14 -14.91 -14.94
CA ARG A 54 4.50 -13.88 -15.79
C ARG A 54 3.03 -13.71 -15.48
N ASP A 55 2.28 -14.79 -15.27
CA ASP A 55 0.88 -14.72 -14.87
C ASP A 55 0.70 -14.06 -13.51
N ARG A 56 1.57 -14.36 -12.54
CA ARG A 56 1.56 -13.69 -11.24
C ARG A 56 1.82 -12.19 -11.38
N GLN A 57 2.79 -11.81 -12.21
CA GLN A 57 3.08 -10.40 -12.49
C GLN A 57 1.92 -9.71 -13.23
N ALA A 58 1.31 -10.36 -14.21
CA ALA A 58 0.16 -9.83 -14.94
C ALA A 58 -1.05 -9.63 -14.03
N ARG A 59 -1.32 -10.58 -13.12
CA ARG A 59 -2.38 -10.45 -12.10
C ARG A 59 -2.06 -9.33 -11.11
N ALA A 60 -0.80 -9.18 -10.70
CA ALA A 60 -0.38 -8.07 -9.84
C ALA A 60 -0.62 -6.71 -10.52
N ARG A 61 -0.16 -6.54 -11.77
CA ARG A 61 -0.38 -5.32 -12.56
C ARG A 61 -1.85 -4.98 -12.72
N LYS A 62 -2.69 -5.97 -13.06
CA LYS A 62 -4.15 -5.76 -13.16
C LYS A 62 -4.77 -5.31 -11.84
N ARG A 63 -4.34 -5.86 -10.71
CA ARG A 63 -4.80 -5.41 -9.38
C ARG A 63 -4.36 -3.97 -9.12
N ASP A 64 -3.09 -3.64 -9.39
CA ASP A 64 -2.56 -2.29 -9.19
C ASP A 64 -3.30 -1.25 -10.04
N GLU A 65 -3.60 -1.58 -11.31
CA GLU A 65 -4.41 -0.74 -12.20
C GLU A 65 -5.84 -0.56 -11.68
N GLN A 66 -6.46 -1.62 -11.16
CA GLN A 66 -7.79 -1.53 -10.55
C GLN A 66 -7.78 -0.65 -9.30
N TYR A 67 -6.78 -0.81 -8.42
CA TYR A 67 -6.64 0.03 -7.23
C TYR A 67 -6.45 1.51 -7.61
N LYS A 68 -5.61 1.81 -8.61
CA LYS A 68 -5.42 3.17 -9.12
C LYS A 68 -6.71 3.77 -9.67
N LYS A 69 -7.45 3.04 -10.51
CA LYS A 69 -8.74 3.49 -11.05
C LYS A 69 -9.74 3.84 -9.95
N VAL A 70 -9.76 3.03 -8.89
CA VAL A 70 -10.63 3.26 -7.73
C VAL A 70 -10.19 4.49 -6.93
N GLU A 71 -8.88 4.70 -6.79
CA GLU A 71 -8.31 5.85 -6.08
C GLU A 71 -8.45 7.18 -6.84
N GLU A 72 -8.45 7.12 -8.18
CA GLU A 72 -8.67 8.25 -9.08
C GLU A 72 -10.15 8.63 -9.24
N MET A 73 -11.07 7.88 -8.61
CA MET A 73 -12.50 8.23 -8.67
C MET A 73 -12.74 9.63 -8.10
N PRO A 74 -13.55 10.48 -8.78
CA PRO A 74 -13.76 11.87 -8.39
C PRO A 74 -14.29 12.00 -6.95
N GLU A 75 -15.11 11.04 -6.51
CA GLU A 75 -15.62 10.96 -5.15
C GLU A 75 -14.50 10.79 -4.10
N ARG A 76 -13.51 9.92 -4.37
CA ARG A 76 -12.40 9.67 -3.45
C ARG A 76 -11.40 10.83 -3.42
N VAL A 77 -11.17 11.45 -4.58
CA VAL A 77 -10.30 12.63 -4.69
C VAL A 77 -10.90 13.80 -3.91
N LEU A 78 -12.21 14.07 -4.09
CA LEU A 78 -12.90 15.12 -3.35
C LEU A 78 -12.89 14.85 -1.85
N LEU A 79 -13.15 13.59 -1.44
CA LEU A 79 -13.10 13.18 -0.05
C LEU A 79 -11.71 13.38 0.56
N ARG A 80 -10.65 13.01 -0.17
CA ARG A 80 -9.26 13.23 0.26
C ARG A 80 -8.99 14.71 0.50
N ASN A 81 -9.38 15.56 -0.44
CA ASN A 81 -9.15 16.99 -0.36
C ASN A 81 -9.95 17.64 0.78
N ASN A 82 -11.20 17.19 1.00
CA ASN A 82 -12.04 17.61 2.12
C ASN A 82 -11.42 17.25 3.48
N ILE A 83 -10.84 16.07 3.63
CA ILE A 83 -10.24 15.66 4.91
C ILE A 83 -8.89 16.36 5.12
N ASP A 84 -8.04 16.40 4.09
CA ASP A 84 -6.65 16.87 4.23
C ASP A 84 -6.54 18.39 4.39
N SER A 85 -7.53 19.15 3.94
CA SER A 85 -7.64 20.60 4.19
C SER A 85 -7.97 20.93 5.65
N HIS A 86 -8.43 19.96 6.44
CA HIS A 86 -8.92 20.19 7.79
C HIS A 86 -8.07 19.50 8.87
N TRP A 87 -8.25 19.95 10.11
CA TRP A 87 -7.74 19.25 11.28
C TRP A 87 -8.66 18.08 11.64
N SER A 88 -8.06 16.90 11.83
CA SER A 88 -8.71 15.69 12.33
C SER A 88 -8.37 15.52 13.81
N VAL A 89 -9.39 15.39 14.66
CA VAL A 89 -9.20 15.15 16.10
C VAL A 89 -8.54 13.79 16.33
N ALA A 90 -8.77 12.83 15.43
CA ALA A 90 -8.20 11.49 15.52
C ALA A 90 -6.66 11.47 15.39
N GLU A 91 -6.04 12.51 14.83
CA GLU A 91 -4.56 12.62 14.83
C GLU A 91 -3.99 12.80 16.25
N PHE A 92 -4.80 13.31 17.19
CA PHE A 92 -4.42 13.49 18.60
C PHE A 92 -4.67 12.24 19.45
N ALA A 93 -5.07 11.11 18.84
CA ALA A 93 -5.32 9.87 19.57
C ALA A 93 -4.09 9.42 20.38
N TRP A 94 -2.88 9.53 19.81
CA TRP A 94 -1.65 9.15 20.52
C TRP A 94 -1.39 10.02 21.76
N PRO A 95 -1.35 11.37 21.68
CA PRO A 95 -1.28 12.23 22.86
C PRO A 95 -2.34 11.91 23.91
N VAL A 96 -3.59 11.69 23.51
CA VAL A 96 -4.68 11.35 24.43
C VAL A 96 -4.45 10.00 25.09
N VAL A 97 -3.99 8.99 24.35
CA VAL A 97 -3.65 7.67 24.91
C VAL A 97 -2.52 7.78 25.94
N PHE A 98 -1.48 8.59 25.67
CA PHE A 98 -0.42 8.82 26.66
C PHE A 98 -0.93 9.51 27.93
N LEU A 99 -1.81 10.51 27.79
CA LEU A 99 -2.44 11.19 28.92
C LEU A 99 -3.31 10.21 29.73
N LEU A 100 -4.09 9.37 29.06
CA LEU A 100 -4.91 8.35 29.71
C LEU A 100 -4.05 7.32 30.43
N LEU A 101 -2.95 6.87 29.82
CA LEU A 101 -2.00 5.95 30.45
C LEU A 101 -1.39 6.56 31.72
N ALA A 102 -0.98 7.82 31.66
CA ALA A 102 -0.50 8.54 32.85
C ALA A 102 -1.58 8.62 33.94
N CYS A 103 -2.82 8.87 33.56
CA CYS A 103 -3.97 8.89 34.47
C CYS A 103 -4.18 7.53 35.15
N VAL A 104 -4.07 6.43 34.39
CA VAL A 104 -4.18 5.04 34.90
C VAL A 104 -3.05 4.72 35.88
N LEU A 105 -1.82 5.10 35.60
CA LEU A 105 -0.70 4.89 36.53
C LEU A 105 -0.89 5.70 37.82
N ALA A 106 -1.41 6.91 37.71
CA ALA A 106 -1.69 7.78 38.85
C ALA A 106 -2.90 7.32 39.69
N THR A 107 -3.75 6.40 39.21
CA THR A 107 -4.87 5.89 40.02
C THR A 107 -4.42 5.10 41.25
N GLN A 108 -3.18 4.59 41.24
CA GLN A 108 -2.60 3.91 42.41
C GLN A 108 -2.41 4.85 43.60
N ILE A 109 -2.26 6.15 43.33
CA ILE A 109 -2.08 7.20 44.34
C ILE A 109 -3.44 7.87 44.64
N LEU A 110 -4.25 8.09 43.60
CA LEU A 110 -5.52 8.79 43.71
C LEU A 110 -6.64 8.00 43.00
N PRO A 111 -7.48 7.24 43.72
CA PRO A 111 -8.50 6.40 43.11
C PRO A 111 -9.57 7.19 42.33
N VAL A 112 -9.77 8.48 42.64
CA VAL A 112 -10.67 9.39 41.91
C VAL A 112 -10.27 9.53 40.44
N LEU A 113 -8.98 9.41 40.10
CA LEU A 113 -8.50 9.46 38.72
C LEU A 113 -9.01 8.30 37.87
N SER A 114 -9.42 7.18 38.48
CA SER A 114 -9.97 6.04 37.76
C SER A 114 -11.32 6.38 37.12
N LEU A 115 -12.20 7.06 37.88
CA LEU A 115 -13.49 7.53 37.39
C LEU A 115 -13.31 8.59 36.30
N VAL A 116 -12.42 9.55 36.54
CA VAL A 116 -12.13 10.63 35.58
C VAL A 116 -11.52 10.08 34.29
N GLY A 117 -10.58 9.12 34.38
CA GLY A 117 -9.97 8.47 33.22
C GLY A 117 -10.99 7.66 32.42
N THR A 118 -11.89 6.93 33.10
CA THR A 118 -12.98 6.18 32.46
C THR A 118 -13.95 7.12 31.74
N LEU A 119 -14.41 8.19 32.39
CA LEU A 119 -15.27 9.17 31.75
C LEU A 119 -14.54 9.89 30.59
N GLY A 120 -13.26 10.20 30.78
CA GLY A 120 -12.41 10.85 29.79
C GLY A 120 -12.30 10.05 28.50
N ILE A 121 -12.14 8.72 28.56
CA ILE A 121 -12.06 7.91 27.35
C ILE A 121 -13.41 7.85 26.60
N TRP A 122 -14.53 7.78 27.32
CA TRP A 122 -15.87 7.83 26.70
C TRP A 122 -16.14 9.19 26.04
N VAL A 123 -15.77 10.29 26.71
CA VAL A 123 -15.88 11.64 26.15
C VAL A 123 -15.00 11.79 24.92
N PHE A 124 -13.76 11.28 24.96
CA PHE A 124 -12.87 11.31 23.79
C PHE A 124 -13.46 10.56 22.59
N PHE A 125 -14.01 9.37 22.82
CA PHE A 125 -14.69 8.62 21.75
C PHE A 125 -15.90 9.37 21.20
N LEU A 126 -16.70 10.01 22.06
CA LEU A 126 -17.83 10.83 21.64
C LEU A 126 -17.38 12.01 20.76
N VAL A 127 -16.32 12.73 21.17
CA VAL A 127 -15.77 13.84 20.40
C VAL A 127 -15.25 13.36 19.04
N CYS A 128 -14.57 12.21 18.99
CA CYS A 128 -14.12 11.60 17.74
C CYS A 128 -15.30 11.24 16.82
N ALA A 129 -16.36 10.63 17.37
CA ALA A 129 -17.56 10.26 16.63
C ALA A 129 -18.29 11.48 16.06
N VAL A 130 -18.44 12.54 16.86
CA VAL A 130 -19.03 13.82 16.41
C VAL A 130 -18.19 14.47 15.31
N ASN A 131 -16.86 14.48 15.46
CA ASN A 131 -15.97 15.03 14.44
C ASN A 131 -16.11 14.30 13.09
N VAL A 132 -16.12 12.97 13.13
CA VAL A 132 -16.33 12.12 11.95
C VAL A 132 -17.70 12.38 11.32
N TRP A 133 -18.75 12.45 12.12
CA TRP A 133 -20.10 12.69 11.64
C TRP A 133 -20.22 14.06 10.95
N TRP A 134 -19.64 15.11 11.55
CA TRP A 134 -19.60 16.43 10.97
C TRP A 134 -18.88 16.44 9.62
N ARG A 135 -17.69 15.81 9.55
CA ARG A 135 -16.90 15.71 8.32
C ARG A 135 -17.63 14.97 7.22
N TRP A 136 -18.27 13.86 7.56
CA TRP A 136 -19.09 13.10 6.63
C TRP A 136 -20.23 13.94 6.06
N ARG A 137 -20.89 14.74 6.91
CA ARG A 137 -21.98 15.62 6.48
C ARG A 137 -21.48 16.75 5.56
N SER A 138 -20.33 17.35 5.87
CA SER A 138 -19.69 18.36 5.01
C SER A 138 -19.36 17.79 3.63
N TYR A 139 -18.68 16.63 3.60
CA TYR A 139 -18.32 15.96 2.37
C TYR A 139 -19.55 15.62 1.52
N LYS A 140 -20.62 15.07 2.12
CA LYS A 140 -21.85 14.76 1.36
C LYS A 140 -22.45 15.98 0.67
N ARG A 141 -22.45 17.13 1.35
CA ARG A 141 -22.97 18.37 0.80
C ARG A 141 -22.15 18.78 -0.44
N GLU A 142 -20.83 18.85 -0.28
CA GLU A 142 -19.90 19.22 -1.37
C GLU A 142 -19.91 18.21 -2.52
N ALA A 143 -20.01 16.91 -2.22
CA ALA A 143 -20.05 15.86 -3.24
C ALA A 143 -21.34 15.92 -4.07
N THR A 144 -22.47 16.25 -3.45
CA THR A 144 -23.75 16.41 -4.17
C THR A 144 -23.73 17.63 -5.07
N GLU A 145 -23.03 18.70 -4.68
CA GLU A 145 -22.91 19.93 -5.46
C GLU A 145 -21.91 19.80 -6.62
N ARG A 146 -20.77 19.13 -6.40
CA ARG A 146 -19.66 19.09 -7.37
C ARG A 146 -19.66 17.87 -8.29
N ILE A 147 -20.32 16.78 -7.90
CA ILE A 147 -20.31 15.51 -8.65
C ILE A 147 -21.72 15.21 -9.16
N PRO A 148 -21.99 15.36 -10.47
CA PRO A 148 -23.31 15.05 -11.03
C PRO A 148 -23.60 13.55 -10.88
N GLY A 149 -24.78 13.22 -10.35
CA GLY A 149 -25.20 11.83 -10.13
C GLY A 149 -24.59 11.13 -8.90
N PHE A 150 -23.98 11.90 -7.99
CA PHE A 150 -23.37 11.35 -6.78
C PHE A 150 -24.35 10.49 -5.97
N THR A 151 -23.95 9.24 -5.71
CA THR A 151 -24.70 8.34 -4.83
C THR A 151 -23.86 8.04 -3.60
N THR A 152 -24.35 8.44 -2.42
CA THR A 152 -23.68 8.20 -1.12
C THR A 152 -23.39 6.71 -0.83
N ARG A 153 -24.00 5.78 -1.58
CA ARG A 153 -23.78 4.32 -1.47
C ARG A 153 -22.52 3.81 -2.18
N GLY A 154 -21.60 4.66 -2.62
CA GLY A 154 -20.30 4.20 -3.08
C GLY A 154 -19.66 3.30 -2.01
N LYS A 155 -19.43 2.03 -2.35
CA LYS A 155 -19.00 1.00 -1.39
C LYS A 155 -17.65 1.41 -0.79
N GLY A 156 -17.65 1.76 0.50
CA GLY A 156 -16.45 1.96 1.31
C GLY A 156 -15.93 3.41 1.45
N LEU A 157 -16.66 4.44 1.02
CA LEU A 157 -16.21 5.84 1.21
C LEU A 157 -16.04 6.22 2.68
N ILE A 158 -17.01 5.84 3.54
CA ILE A 158 -16.91 6.09 4.98
C ILE A 158 -15.69 5.37 5.56
N GLY A 159 -15.48 4.10 5.21
CA GLY A 159 -14.31 3.35 5.68
C GLY A 159 -12.98 3.98 5.26
N TYR A 160 -12.91 4.48 4.01
CA TYR A 160 -11.75 5.22 3.51
C TYR A 160 -11.54 6.56 4.22
N MET A 161 -12.62 7.31 4.49
CA MET A 161 -12.56 8.54 5.27
C MET A 161 -12.01 8.26 6.68
N MET A 162 -12.53 7.23 7.34
CA MET A 162 -12.14 6.87 8.70
C MET A 162 -10.67 6.46 8.77
N SER A 163 -10.20 5.60 7.86
CA SER A 163 -8.80 5.20 7.82
C SER A 163 -7.88 6.40 7.60
N ARG A 164 -8.28 7.35 6.74
CA ARG A 164 -7.52 8.57 6.51
C ARG A 164 -7.53 9.51 7.71
N MET A 165 -8.65 9.64 8.42
CA MET A 165 -8.74 10.50 9.61
C MET A 165 -7.88 10.00 10.78
N ILE A 166 -7.79 8.68 10.96
CA ILE A 166 -7.01 8.04 12.03
C ILE A 166 -5.50 8.07 11.72
N THR A 167 -5.12 7.89 10.46
CA THR A 167 -3.71 7.95 10.07
C THR A 167 -3.17 9.37 10.17
N MET A 168 -2.02 9.51 10.85
CA MET A 168 -1.31 10.80 10.91
C MET A 168 -0.97 11.29 9.50
N ARG A 169 -1.13 12.59 9.26
CA ARG A 169 -0.95 13.21 7.94
C ARG A 169 0.39 12.87 7.28
N ARG A 170 1.45 12.67 8.07
CA ARG A 170 2.79 12.31 7.58
C ARG A 170 2.89 10.89 7.00
N PHE A 171 2.06 9.96 7.48
CA PHE A 171 2.07 8.55 7.07
C PHE A 171 0.94 8.20 6.09
N ARG A 172 0.16 9.20 5.62
CA ARG A 172 -0.88 8.99 4.61
C ARG A 172 -0.25 8.73 3.25
N ASN A 173 -0.67 7.66 2.60
CA ASN A 173 -0.35 7.37 1.21
C ASN A 173 -1.66 7.13 0.44
N PRO A 174 -1.91 7.77 -0.72
CA PRO A 174 -1.19 8.90 -1.32
C PRO A 174 -1.17 10.12 -0.41
N GLY A 175 -0.05 10.84 -0.43
CA GLY A 175 0.19 12.02 0.39
C GLY A 175 -0.87 13.13 0.19
N PRO A 176 -1.02 14.04 1.16
CA PRO A 176 -1.96 15.15 1.06
C PRO A 176 -1.55 16.08 -0.09
N ALA A 177 -2.49 16.33 -1.02
CA ALA A 177 -2.25 17.22 -2.16
C ALA A 177 -2.29 18.71 -1.77
N ILE A 178 -3.01 19.05 -0.70
CA ILE A 178 -3.36 20.42 -0.32
C ILE A 178 -2.92 20.68 1.14
N LYS A 179 -2.58 21.93 1.47
CA LYS A 179 -2.25 22.33 2.84
C LYS A 179 -3.51 22.53 3.68
N ARG A 180 -3.34 22.58 5.00
CA ARG A 180 -4.47 22.85 5.91
C ARG A 180 -4.99 24.26 5.67
N GLY A 181 -6.30 24.41 5.56
CA GLY A 181 -6.96 25.69 5.33
C GLY A 181 -6.96 26.18 3.87
N GLU A 182 -6.31 25.47 2.95
CA GLU A 182 -6.38 25.80 1.53
C GLU A 182 -7.70 25.31 0.91
N ALA A 183 -8.24 26.10 -0.01
CA ALA A 183 -9.41 25.73 -0.80
C ALA A 183 -9.05 24.65 -1.83
N TYR A 184 -10.01 23.79 -2.14
CA TYR A 184 -9.91 22.67 -3.07
C TYR A 184 -11.21 22.47 -3.84
#